data_AF-A0A955AHE8-F1
#
_entry.id   AF-A0A955AHE8-F1
#
_cell.length_a   1.000
_cell.length_b   1.000
_cell.length_c   1.000
_cell.angle_alpha   90.00
_cell.angle_beta   90.00
_cell.angle_gamma   90.00
#
_symmetry.space_group_name_H-M   'P 1'
#
loop_
_entity.id
_entity.type
_entity.pdbx_description
1 polymer ?
#
loop_
_entity_poly.entity_id
_entity_poly.type
_entity_poly.pdbx_seq_one_letter_code
_entity_poly.pdbx_strand_id
1 'polypeptide(L)' 'MRCHEVDYQIHGGEMQLVEVELDPQETVIAEAGAMMYM' A
#
# COMPACT_ATOMS: atom_id res chain seq x y z
N MET A 1 -8.91 -4.69 18.19
CA MET A 1 -8.76 -5.29 16.84
C MET A 1 -7.27 -5.35 16.53
N ARG A 2 -6.82 -6.36 15.79
CA ARG A 2 -5.43 -6.42 15.29
C ARG A 2 -5.42 -5.96 13.84
N CYS A 3 -4.38 -5.25 13.43
CA CYS A 3 -4.15 -4.92 12.02
C CYS A 3 -3.65 -6.14 11.26
N HIS A 4 -3.90 -6.15 9.95
CA HIS A 4 -3.26 -7.08 9.02
C HIS A 4 -1.76 -6.77 8.91
N GLU A 5 -0.95 -7.80 8.68
CA GLU A 5 0.45 -7.65 8.33
C GLU A 5 0.52 -7.71 6.81
N VAL A 6 0.95 -6.62 6.16
CA VAL A 6 0.98 -6.51 4.70
C VAL A 6 2.42 -6.41 4.20
N ASP A 7 2.66 -6.93 3.01
CA ASP A 7 3.93 -6.76 2.30
C ASP A 7 3.95 -5.43 1.53
N TYR A 8 5.11 -4.79 1.48
CA TYR A 8 5.27 -3.51 0.77
C TYR A 8 6.65 -3.36 0.15
N GLN A 9 6.71 -2.58 -0.93
CA GLN A 9 7.94 -2.15 -1.57
C GLN A 9 7.92 -0.66 -1.89
N ILE A 10 9.04 0.01 -1.65
CA ILE A 10 9.22 1.42 -2.03
C ILE A 10 9.93 1.47 -3.38
N HIS A 11 9.34 2.16 -4.34
CA HIS A 11 9.91 2.36 -5.67
C HIS A 11 10.31 3.82 -5.87
N GLY A 12 11.31 4.02 -6.73
CA GLY A 12 11.76 5.35 -7.14
C GLY A 12 12.90 5.91 -6.29
N GLY A 13 13.56 6.93 -6.84
CA GLY A 13 14.63 7.69 -6.15
C GLY A 13 14.12 9.05 -5.73
N GLU A 14 13.87 9.92 -6.71
CA GLU A 14 13.42 11.30 -6.49
C GLU A 14 11.90 11.44 -6.38
N MET A 15 11.15 10.67 -7.18
CA MET A 15 9.70 10.52 -7.02
C MET A 15 9.42 9.11 -6.53
N GLN A 16 8.91 9.00 -5.30
CA GLN A 16 8.71 7.74 -4.63
C GLN A 16 7.24 7.35 -4.59
N LEU A 17 6.99 6.04 -4.67
CA LEU A 17 5.68 5.44 -4.38
C LEU A 17 5.87 4.20 -3.52
N VAL A 18 4.85 3.87 -2.73
CA VAL A 18 4.79 2.63 -1.96
C VAL A 18 3.78 1.72 -2.64
N GLU A 19 4.26 0.57 -3.08
CA GLU A 19 3.42 -0.54 -3.53
C GLU A 19 3.08 -1.40 -2.31
N VAL A 20 1.81 -1.77 -2.17
CA VAL A 20 1.30 -2.60 -1.07
C VAL A 20 0.64 -3.82 -1.69
N GLU A 21 1.15 -5.01 -1.36
CA GLU A 21 0.54 -6.28 -1.75
C GLU A 21 -0.49 -6.69 -0.69
N LEU A 22 -1.65 -7.15 -1.12
CA LEU A 22 -2.74 -7.56 -0.25
C LEU A 22 -3.10 -9.01 -0.51
N ASP A 23 -3.02 -9.82 0.54
CA ASP A 23 -3.57 -11.17 0.51
C ASP A 23 -5.11 -11.16 0.48
N PRO A 24 -5.75 -12.28 0.13
CA PRO A 24 -7.20 -12.37 0.16
C PRO A 24 -7.77 -12.00 1.55
N GLN A 25 -8.67 -11.02 1.55
CA GLN A 25 -9.34 -10.43 2.74
C GLN A 25 -8.52 -9.38 3.51
N GLU A 26 -7.33 -9.03 3.03
CA GLU A 26 -6.61 -7.88 3.56
C GLU A 26 -7.12 -6.56 3.00
N THR A 27 -6.76 -5.46 3.66
CA THR A 27 -7.19 -4.11 3.28
C THR A 27 -6.19 -3.10 3.81
N VAL A 28 -5.92 -2.08 2.99
CA VAL A 28 -5.14 -0.89 3.37
C VAL A 28 -6.06 0.34 3.38
N ILE A 29 -5.77 1.27 4.29
CA ILE A 29 -6.46 2.57 4.37
C ILE A 29 -5.49 3.64 3.89
N ALA A 30 -5.93 4.45 2.91
CA ALA A 30 -5.17 5.57 2.39
C ALA A 30 -6.08 6.79 2.21
N GLU A 31 -5.49 7.98 2.19
CA GLU A 31 -6.21 9.23 1.91
C GLU A 31 -6.71 9.25 0.46
N ALA A 32 -7.84 9.94 0.24
CA ALA A 32 -8.38 10.12 -1.11
C ALA A 32 -7.35 10.81 -2.02
N GLY A 33 -7.07 10.21 -3.18
CA GLY A 33 -6.05 10.70 -4.12
C GLY A 33 -4.63 10.20 -3.86
N ALA A 34 -4.39 9.41 -2.80
CA ALA A 34 -3.09 8.76 -2.58
C ALA A 34 -2.88 7.52 -3.47
N MET A 35 -3.96 6.89 -3.93
CA MET A 35 -3.88 5.73 -4.81
C MET A 35 -3.38 6.13 -6.21
N MET A 36 -2.26 5.55 -6.62
CA MET A 36 -1.70 5.72 -7.97
C MET A 36 -2.28 4.71 -8.96
N TYR A 37 -2.29 3.43 -8.59
CA TYR A 37 -2.85 2.29 -9.32
C TYR A 37 -3.24 1.18 -8.33
N MET A 38 -4.00 0.17 -8.79
CA MET A 38 -4.46 -1.00 -8.03
C MET A 38 -4.33 -2.25 -8.89
#